data_AF-A0A8H2NPT1-F1
#
_entry.id   AF-A0A8H2NPT1-F1
#
_cell.length_a   1.000
_cell.length_b   1.000
_cell.length_c   1.000
_cell.angle_alpha   90.00
_cell.angle_beta   90.00
_cell.angle_gamma   90.00
#
_symmetry.space_group_name_H-M   'P 1'
#
loop_
_entity.id
_entity.type
_entity.pdbx_description
1 polymer ?
#
loop_
_entity_poly.entity_id
_entity_poly.type
_entity_poly.pdbx_seq_one_letter_code
_entity_poly.pdbx_strand_id
1 'polypeptide(L)'
;MSANRSGHLSADVITTDGSMQFRVTDGLDFYQRSDIHCIEADNGQGTAFYVYLPMSIQSGSFSLGLNTGSPMVIHVIGNSEAELYPGTLELTVGGDAQFAGRFSGTDANGLQVENGSFRLENEAAA
;
A
#
# COMPACT_ATOMS: atom_id res chain seq x y z
N MET A 1 -16.32 0.45 3.37
CA MET A 1 -16.21 -0.09 4.75
C MET A 1 -15.63 1.01 5.62
N SER A 2 -15.84 1.00 6.94
CA SER A 2 -15.15 1.95 7.83
C SER A 2 -13.80 1.36 8.21
N ALA A 3 -12.72 2.13 8.06
CA ALA A 3 -11.38 1.71 8.44
C ALA A 3 -11.33 1.22 9.90
N ASN A 4 -10.60 0.14 10.15
CA ASN A 4 -10.45 -0.42 11.50
C ASN A 4 -9.18 0.02 12.24
N ARG A 5 -8.26 0.71 11.56
CA ARG A 5 -7.00 1.20 12.14
C ARG A 5 -6.68 2.62 11.72
N SER A 6 -6.08 3.37 12.65
CA SER A 6 -5.53 4.70 12.34
C SER A 6 -4.34 4.59 11.40
N GLY A 7 -4.28 5.49 10.43
CA GLY A 7 -3.23 5.50 9.42
C GLY A 7 -3.61 6.34 8.21
N HIS A 8 -2.71 6.39 7.24
CA HIS A 8 -2.93 7.05 5.95
C HIS A 8 -2.17 6.36 4.83
N LEU A 9 -2.69 6.51 3.60
CA LEU A 9 -2.02 6.06 2.39
C LEU A 9 -2.24 7.09 1.28
N SER A 10 -1.17 7.41 0.56
CA SER A 10 -1.20 8.28 -0.61
C SER A 10 -0.36 7.72 -1.75
N ALA A 11 -0.72 8.08 -2.97
CA ALA A 11 0.08 7.83 -4.17
C ALA A 11 -0.33 8.78 -5.29
N ASP A 12 0.54 8.98 -6.27
CA ASP A 12 0.23 9.70 -7.51
C ASP A 12 0.27 8.71 -8.67
N VAL A 13 -0.84 8.61 -9.42
CA VAL A 13 -0.96 7.72 -10.58
C VAL A 13 -0.82 8.56 -11.84
N ILE A 14 0.21 8.29 -12.63
CA ILE A 14 0.47 8.98 -13.90
C ILE A 14 -0.32 8.28 -15.00
N THR A 15 -1.24 9.03 -15.60
CA THR A 15 -2.10 8.61 -16.71
C THR A 15 -1.73 9.39 -17.97
N THR A 16 -2.30 9.00 -19.11
CA THR A 16 -2.14 9.76 -20.36
C THR A 16 -2.66 11.19 -20.26
N ASP A 17 -3.64 11.42 -19.39
CA ASP A 17 -4.37 12.69 -19.30
C ASP A 17 -3.86 13.59 -18.17
N GLY A 18 -2.83 13.14 -17.44
CA GLY A 18 -2.24 13.84 -16.30
C GLY A 18 -2.00 12.93 -15.10
N SER A 19 -1.83 13.53 -13.92
CA SER A 19 -1.66 12.80 -12.66
C SER A 19 -2.95 12.78 -11.86
N MET A 20 -3.34 11.59 -11.40
CA MET A 20 -4.41 11.39 -10.41
C MET A 20 -3.79 11.24 -9.02
N GLN A 21 -4.27 12.04 -8.07
CA GLN A 21 -3.83 11.94 -6.67
C GLN A 21 -4.76 10.99 -5.89
N PHE A 22 -4.19 9.93 -5.34
CA PHE A 22 -4.83 9.07 -4.37
C PHE A 22 -4.47 9.52 -2.96
N ARG A 23 -5.46 9.80 -2.11
CA ARG A 23 -5.26 10.24 -0.72
C ARG A 23 -6.32 9.62 0.19
N VAL A 24 -5.90 8.88 1.21
CA VAL A 24 -6.74 8.36 2.29
C VAL A 24 -6.10 8.75 3.62
N THR A 25 -6.83 9.50 4.44
CA THR A 25 -6.35 10.05 5.73
C THR A 25 -7.18 9.61 6.93
N ASP A 26 -8.32 8.96 6.70
CA ASP A 26 -9.32 8.66 7.73
C ASP A 26 -9.15 7.25 8.32
N GLY A 27 -7.97 6.66 8.17
CA GLY A 27 -7.64 5.31 8.59
C GLY A 27 -7.42 4.33 7.43
N LEU A 28 -6.98 3.13 7.79
CA LEU A 28 -6.69 2.01 6.89
C LEU A 28 -7.41 0.76 7.40
N ASP A 29 -7.78 -0.12 6.47
CA ASP A 29 -8.19 -1.47 6.80
C ASP A 29 -6.94 -2.33 7.01
N PHE A 30 -6.84 -2.95 8.18
CA PHE A 30 -5.72 -3.80 8.55
C PHE A 30 -6.20 -5.14 9.07
N TYR A 31 -5.65 -6.21 8.53
CA TYR A 31 -5.89 -7.56 9.01
C TYR A 31 -4.70 -8.46 8.65
N GLN A 32 -4.69 -9.67 9.22
CA GLN A 32 -3.71 -10.69 8.90
C GLN A 32 -4.41 -11.82 8.15
N ARG A 33 -3.77 -12.31 7.08
CA ARG A 33 -4.22 -13.46 6.32
C ARG A 33 -3.05 -14.40 6.14
N SER A 34 -3.15 -15.62 6.68
CA SER A 34 -2.08 -16.62 6.58
C SER A 34 -0.73 -16.08 7.08
N ASP A 35 0.21 -15.82 6.17
CA ASP A 35 1.57 -15.36 6.39
C ASP A 35 1.82 -13.92 5.91
N ILE A 36 0.75 -13.13 5.71
CA ILE A 36 0.85 -11.72 5.30
C ILE A 36 0.05 -10.76 6.20
N HIS A 37 0.59 -9.56 6.38
CA HIS A 37 -0.10 -8.36 6.84
C HIS A 37 -0.77 -7.69 5.64
N CYS A 38 -2.07 -7.42 5.74
CA CYS A 38 -2.85 -6.73 4.73
C CYS A 38 -3.15 -5.30 5.21
N ILE A 39 -2.71 -4.29 4.47
CA ILE A 39 -2.98 -2.87 4.72
C ILE A 39 -3.68 -2.32 3.49
N GLU A 40 -4.93 -1.91 3.62
CA GLU A 40 -5.78 -1.52 2.49
C GLU A 40 -6.33 -0.10 2.67
N ALA A 41 -6.36 0.63 1.56
CA ALA A 41 -6.91 1.97 1.49
C ALA A 41 -7.80 2.09 0.25
N ASP A 42 -9.07 2.44 0.44
CA ASP A 42 -10.02 2.76 -0.62
C ASP A 42 -10.44 4.23 -0.46
N ASN A 43 -10.38 5.01 -1.55
CA ASN A 43 -10.74 6.43 -1.51
C ASN A 43 -12.26 6.69 -1.70
N GLY A 44 -13.08 5.65 -1.86
CA GLY A 44 -14.51 5.73 -2.12
C GLY A 44 -14.87 6.25 -3.52
N GLN A 45 -13.87 6.45 -4.39
CA GLN A 45 -14.01 7.00 -5.74
C GLN A 45 -13.65 5.95 -6.81
N GLY A 46 -13.58 4.68 -6.42
CA GLY A 46 -13.25 3.58 -7.32
C GLY A 46 -11.75 3.37 -7.53
N THR A 47 -10.91 3.92 -6.65
CA THR A 47 -9.48 3.59 -6.61
C THR A 47 -9.13 3.07 -5.23
N ALA A 48 -8.29 2.05 -5.19
CA ALA A 48 -7.72 1.55 -3.94
C ALA A 48 -6.24 1.19 -4.11
N PHE A 49 -5.53 1.15 -2.99
CA PHE A 49 -4.19 0.60 -2.89
C PHE A 49 -4.13 -0.39 -1.75
N TYR A 50 -3.58 -1.58 -2.03
CA TYR A 50 -3.35 -2.63 -1.05
C TYR A 50 -1.86 -2.87 -0.91
N VAL A 51 -1.36 -2.84 0.31
CA VAL A 51 0.03 -3.14 0.65
C VAL A 51 0.06 -4.43 1.44
N TYR A 52 0.67 -5.47 0.86
CA TYR A 52 0.82 -6.77 1.49
C TYR A 52 2.28 -7.00 1.86
N LEU A 53 2.50 -7.26 3.15
CA LEU A 53 3.82 -7.46 3.72
C LEU A 53 3.93 -8.87 4.32
N PRO A 54 5.00 -9.63 4.04
CA PRO A 54 5.26 -10.89 4.72
C PRO A 54 5.29 -10.71 6.25
N MET A 55 4.73 -11.66 7.01
CA MET A 55 4.66 -11.59 8.49
C MET A 55 6.03 -11.46 9.17
N SER A 56 7.08 -11.99 8.54
CA SER A 56 8.45 -11.92 9.06
C SER A 56 9.25 -10.73 8.51
N ILE A 57 8.61 -9.79 7.83
CA ILE A 57 9.33 -8.68 7.21
C ILE A 57 9.98 -7.78 8.27
N GLN A 58 11.13 -7.22 7.90
CA GLN A 58 11.88 -6.27 8.70
C GLN A 58 12.04 -4.97 7.93
N SER A 59 12.48 -3.91 8.61
CA SER A 59 12.83 -2.66 7.96
C SER A 59 13.88 -2.87 6.87
N GLY A 60 13.77 -2.16 5.75
CA GLY A 60 14.71 -2.28 4.63
C GLY A 60 14.16 -1.75 3.32
N SER A 61 14.96 -1.93 2.26
CA SER A 61 14.58 -1.61 0.89
C SER A 61 14.35 -2.90 0.10
N PHE A 62 13.22 -2.98 -0.59
CA PHE A 62 12.74 -4.17 -1.27
C PHE A 62 12.38 -3.84 -2.72
N SER A 63 12.62 -4.78 -3.62
CA SER A 63 11.88 -4.82 -4.89
C SER A 63 10.50 -5.41 -4.62
N LEU A 64 9.47 -4.80 -5.20
CA LEU A 64 8.13 -5.40 -5.20
C LEU A 64 8.16 -6.67 -6.03
N GLY A 65 7.59 -7.74 -5.49
CA GLY A 65 7.55 -9.05 -6.13
C GLY A 65 6.13 -9.46 -6.51
N LEU A 66 6.03 -10.50 -7.34
CA LEU A 66 4.76 -11.12 -7.73
C LEU A 66 4.47 -12.41 -6.94
N ASN A 67 5.14 -12.60 -5.80
CA ASN A 67 4.99 -13.78 -4.96
C ASN A 67 4.91 -13.36 -3.48
N THR A 68 4.36 -14.26 -2.65
CA THR A 68 4.10 -14.01 -1.22
C THR A 68 5.35 -13.84 -0.35
N GLY A 69 6.53 -14.18 -0.87
CA GLY A 69 7.80 -13.98 -0.16
C GLY A 69 8.34 -12.55 -0.23
N SER A 70 7.78 -11.72 -1.12
CA SER A 70 8.15 -10.33 -1.29
C SER A 70 7.00 -9.40 -0.89
N PRO A 71 7.28 -8.15 -0.51
CA PRO A 71 6.25 -7.12 -0.45
C PRO A 71 5.54 -6.97 -1.79
N MET A 72 4.23 -6.76 -1.72
CA MET A 72 3.39 -6.48 -2.88
C MET A 72 2.62 -5.19 -2.64
N VAL A 73 2.46 -4.41 -3.70
CA VAL A 73 1.51 -3.31 -3.73
C VAL A 73 0.59 -3.55 -4.92
N ILE A 74 -0.71 -3.50 -4.66
CA ILE A 74 -1.77 -3.69 -5.66
C ILE A 74 -2.46 -2.34 -5.83
N HIS A 75 -2.57 -1.91 -7.08
CA HIS A 75 -3.38 -0.78 -7.49
C HIS A 75 -4.72 -1.29 -8.01
N VAL A 76 -5.81 -0.71 -7.53
CA VAL A 76 -7.17 -1.06 -7.96
C VAL A 76 -7.81 0.13 -8.63
N ILE A 77 -8.38 -0.09 -9.81
CA ILE A 77 -9.25 0.89 -10.50
C ILE A 77 -10.54 0.19 -10.92
N GLY A 78 -11.67 0.65 -10.38
CA GLY A 78 -12.97 0.03 -10.59
C GLY A 78 -12.97 -1.41 -10.07
N ASN A 79 -13.09 -2.37 -10.99
CA ASN A 79 -13.07 -3.81 -10.69
C ASN A 79 -11.76 -4.50 -11.12
N SER A 80 -10.74 -3.72 -11.49
CA SER A 80 -9.46 -4.23 -11.96
C SER A 80 -8.41 -4.08 -10.88
N GLU A 81 -7.70 -5.17 -10.58
CA GLU A 81 -6.55 -5.19 -9.68
C GLU A 81 -5.27 -5.41 -10.48
N ALA A 82 -4.22 -4.67 -10.16
CA ALA A 82 -2.93 -4.74 -10.84
C ALA A 82 -1.78 -4.59 -9.86
N GLU A 83 -0.89 -5.56 -9.80
CA GLU A 83 0.34 -5.47 -9.01
C GLU A 83 1.29 -4.41 -9.59
N LEU A 84 1.98 -3.69 -8.71
CA LEU A 84 3.06 -2.78 -9.10
C LEU A 84 4.34 -3.58 -9.37
N TYR A 85 4.65 -3.81 -10.65
CA TYR A 85 5.86 -4.47 -11.10
C TYR A 85 6.34 -3.96 -12.47
N PRO A 86 7.62 -3.53 -12.61
CA PRO A 86 8.62 -3.43 -11.56
C PRO A 86 8.28 -2.29 -10.57
N GLY A 87 8.75 -2.43 -9.32
CA GLY A 87 8.53 -1.42 -8.29
C GLY A 87 9.45 -1.61 -7.08
N THR A 88 9.47 -0.61 -6.20
CA THR A 88 10.27 -0.61 -4.97
C THR A 88 9.44 -0.25 -3.76
N LEU A 89 9.90 -0.71 -2.59
CA LEU A 89 9.37 -0.34 -1.27
C LEU A 89 10.54 -0.08 -0.31
N GLU A 90 10.57 1.11 0.28
CA GLU A 90 11.33 1.39 1.50
C GLU A 90 10.40 1.25 2.69
N LEU A 91 10.76 0.41 3.67
CA LEU A 91 9.91 0.05 4.80
C LEU A 91 10.62 0.27 6.13
N THR A 92 9.89 0.82 7.09
CA THR A 92 10.21 0.81 8.52
C THR A 92 9.14 0.01 9.26
N VAL A 93 9.58 -0.96 10.06
CA VAL A 93 8.73 -1.79 10.93
C VAL A 93 8.94 -1.41 12.39
N GLY A 94 7.87 -1.04 13.08
CA GLY A 94 7.90 -0.62 14.49
C GLY A 94 8.45 0.78 14.74
N GLY A 95 8.52 1.16 16.02
CA GLY A 95 8.92 2.49 16.48
C GLY A 95 7.71 3.36 16.83
N ASP A 96 7.58 4.50 16.15
CA ASP A 96 6.47 5.45 16.33
C ASP A 96 5.18 5.02 15.60
N ALA A 97 5.28 4.11 14.63
CA ALA A 97 4.17 3.44 13.95
C ALA A 97 4.42 1.92 13.88
N GLN A 98 3.39 1.14 13.55
CA GLN A 98 3.54 -0.29 13.34
C GLN A 98 4.25 -0.56 12.00
N PHE A 99 3.82 0.12 10.93
CA PHE A 99 4.45 0.09 9.62
C PHE A 99 4.45 1.48 9.01
N ALA A 100 5.55 1.86 8.38
CA ALA A 100 5.60 3.05 7.52
C ALA A 100 6.45 2.73 6.29
N GLY A 101 5.99 3.13 5.11
CA GLY A 101 6.75 2.85 3.90
C GLY A 101 6.50 3.82 2.76
N ARG A 102 7.43 3.81 1.82
CA ARG A 102 7.40 4.58 0.58
C ARG A 102 7.55 3.64 -0.60
N PHE A 103 6.70 3.77 -1.61
CA PHE A 103 6.70 2.87 -2.75
C PHE A 103 6.52 3.62 -4.07
N SER A 104 6.97 2.99 -5.14
CA SER A 104 6.71 3.39 -6.51
C SER A 104 6.77 2.16 -7.42
N GLY A 105 6.20 2.26 -8.61
CA GLY A 105 6.25 1.16 -9.56
C GLY A 105 5.40 1.43 -10.80
N THR A 106 5.17 0.39 -11.58
CA THR A 106 4.27 0.42 -12.73
C THR A 106 3.24 -0.68 -12.57
N ASP A 107 1.96 -0.36 -12.69
CA ASP A 107 0.92 -1.39 -12.64
C ASP A 107 0.86 -2.21 -13.94
N ALA A 108 0.15 -3.33 -13.93
CA ALA A 108 0.00 -4.22 -15.08
C ALA A 108 -0.66 -3.56 -16.31
N ASN A 109 -1.33 -2.41 -16.15
CA ASN A 109 -1.91 -1.63 -17.25
C ASN A 109 -0.92 -0.60 -17.82
N GLY A 110 0.29 -0.50 -17.27
CA GLY A 110 1.32 0.45 -17.68
C GLY A 110 1.22 1.82 -17.02
N LEU A 111 0.37 1.99 -16.00
CA LEU A 111 0.26 3.24 -15.25
C LEU A 111 1.42 3.34 -14.26
N GLN A 112 2.15 4.45 -14.30
CA GLN A 112 3.21 4.70 -13.33
C GLN A 112 2.61 5.18 -12.02
N VAL A 113 3.09 4.62 -10.92
CA VAL A 113 2.73 5.04 -9.57
C VAL A 113 3.96 5.62 -8.91
N GLU A 114 3.85 6.88 -8.50
CA GLU A 114 4.91 7.67 -7.87
C GLU A 114 4.45 8.22 -6.52
N ASN A 115 5.40 8.68 -5.70
CA ASN A 115 5.15 9.28 -4.39
C ASN A 115 4.24 8.44 -3.48
N GLY A 116 4.24 7.12 -3.66
CA GLY A 116 3.50 6.19 -2.82
C GLY A 116 4.02 6.27 -1.40
N SER A 117 3.13 6.45 -0.43
CA SER A 117 3.48 6.39 0.98
C SER A 117 2.33 5.84 1.80
N PHE A 118 2.66 5.09 2.84
CA PHE A 118 1.67 4.63 3.82
C PHE A 118 2.26 4.69 5.22
N ARG A 119 1.38 4.84 6.20
CA ARG A 119 1.69 4.72 7.62
C ARG A 119 0.50 4.09 8.33
N LEU A 120 0.74 2.97 9.00
CA LEU A 120 -0.21 2.31 9.89
C LEU A 120 0.22 2.56 11.33
N GLU A 121 -0.61 3.23 12.11
CA GLU A 121 -0.29 3.53 13.50
C GLU A 121 -0.30 2.28 14.37
N ASN A 122 0.44 2.33 15.48
CA ASN A 122 0.35 1.31 16.51
C ASN A 122 -1.10 1.15 16.99
N GLU A 123 -1.47 -0.07 17.35
CA GLU A 123 -2.78 -0.30 17.95
C GLU A 123 -2.84 0.46 19.27
N ALA A 124 -3.91 1.22 19.49
CA ALA A 124 -4.10 1.89 20.76
C ALA A 124 -4.13 0.81 21.85
N ALA A 125 -3.26 0.95 22.86
CA ALA A 125 -3.36 0.13 24.05
C ALA A 125 -4.75 0.38 24.68
N ALA A 126 -5.54 -0.69 24.82
CA ALA A 126 -6.85 -0.65 25.46
C ALA A 126 -6.77 -0.27 26.94
#